data_AF-A0A8U0HRP2-F1
#
_entry.id   AF-A0A8U0HRP2-F1
#
_cell.length_a   1.000
_cell.length_b   1.000
_cell.length_c   1.000
_cell.angle_alpha   90.00
_cell.angle_beta   90.00
_cell.angle_gamma   90.00
#
_symmetry.space_group_name_H-M   'P 1'
#
loop_
_entity.id
_entity.type
_entity.pdbx_description
1 polymer ?
#
loop_
_entity_poly.entity_id
_entity_poly.type
_entity_poly.pdbx_seq_one_letter_code
_entity_poly.pdbx_strand_id
1 'polypeptide(L)' 'MAQQRYSRYEKARIIGARALQVSYGAPVLTDTEETEPILIAADEYDAGVLPFTVRRGEK' A
#
# COMPACT_ATOMS: atom_id res chain seq x y z
N MET A 1 -4.64 -12.73 7.64
CA MET A 1 -4.34 -11.53 8.45
C MET A 1 -5.62 -10.72 8.53
N ALA A 2 -6.02 -10.25 9.73
CA ALA A 2 -7.30 -9.57 9.93
C ALA A 2 -7.45 -8.39 8.94
N GLN A 3 -8.55 -8.35 8.19
CA GLN A 3 -8.90 -7.24 7.33
C GLN A 3 -9.15 -6.01 8.21
N GLN A 4 -8.11 -5.28 8.58
CA GLN A 4 -8.28 -3.98 9.23
C GLN A 4 -8.95 -3.06 8.23
N ARG A 5 -10.17 -2.65 8.54
CA ARG A 5 -10.91 -1.69 7.71
C ARG A 5 -10.25 -0.32 7.89
N TYR A 6 -9.35 0.01 6.98
CA TYR A 6 -8.79 1.35 6.87
C TYR A 6 -9.86 2.36 6.42
N SER A 7 -9.80 3.57 6.96
CA SER A 7 -10.61 4.68 6.45
C SER A 7 -10.17 5.03 5.02
N ARG A 8 -11.00 5.76 4.27
CA ARG A 8 -10.64 6.25 2.92
C ARG A 8 -9.33 7.06 2.93
N TYR A 9 -9.05 7.79 4.01
CA TYR A 9 -7.84 8.60 4.15
C TYR A 9 -6.62 7.74 4.46
N GLU A 10 -6.77 6.74 5.32
CA GLU A 10 -5.72 5.77 5.63
C GLU A 10 -5.37 4.94 4.39
N LYS A 11 -6.38 4.44 3.66
CA LYS A 11 -6.18 3.71 2.40
C LYS A 11 -5.40 4.57 1.39
N ALA A 12 -5.83 5.82 1.18
CA ALA A 12 -5.13 6.73 0.27
C ALA A 12 -3.67 6.98 0.70
N ARG A 13 -3.42 7.15 2.01
CA ARG A 13 -2.07 7.38 2.53
C ARG A 13 -1.16 6.16 2.38
N ILE A 14 -1.70 4.96 2.63
CA ILE A 14 -1.00 3.69 2.46
C ILE A 14 -0.56 3.50 1.01
N ILE A 15 -1.50 3.60 0.07
CA ILE A 15 -1.22 3.42 -1.36
C ILE A 15 -0.24 4.48 -1.85
N GLY A 16 -0.44 5.75 -1.49
CA GLY A 16 0.47 6.83 -1.89
C GLY A 16 1.88 6.68 -1.32
N ALA A 17 2.01 6.24 -0.07
CA ALA A 17 3.33 5.96 0.52
C ALA A 17 4.02 4.79 -0.18
N ARG A 18 3.28 3.75 -0.55
CA ARG A 18 3.84 2.61 -1.29
C ARG A 18 4.28 2.97 -2.70
N ALA A 19 3.45 3.72 -3.42
CA ALA A 19 3.78 4.17 -4.77
C ALA A 19 5.11 4.93 -4.79
N LEU A 20 5.38 5.74 -3.76
CA LEU A 20 6.67 6.42 -3.60
C LEU A 20 7.83 5.42 -3.43
N GLN A 21 7.67 4.40 -2.59
CA GLN A 21 8.70 3.36 -2.42
C GLN A 21 9.00 2.65 -3.74
N VAL A 22 7.95 2.24 -4.47
CA VAL A 22 8.09 1.59 -5.79
C VAL A 22 8.80 2.53 -6.78
N SER A 23 8.45 3.82 -6.79
CA SER A 23 9.12 4.81 -7.65
C SER A 23 10.62 4.99 -7.36
N TYR A 24 11.05 4.69 -6.11
CA TYR A 24 12.46 4.69 -5.71
C TYR A 24 13.15 3.33 -5.90
N GLY A 25 12.51 2.38 -6.58
CA GLY A 25 13.08 1.07 -6.88
C GLY A 25 12.98 0.07 -5.73
N ALA A 26 12.07 0.28 -4.78
CA ALA A 26 11.76 -0.76 -3.79
C ALA A 26 11.19 -2.02 -4.48
N PRO A 27 11.50 -3.23 -3.99
CA PRO A 27 11.01 -4.47 -4.59
C PRO A 27 9.49 -4.57 -4.47
N VAL A 28 8.86 -5.05 -5.55
CA VAL A 28 7.42 -5.35 -5.61
C VAL A 28 7.16 -6.73 -5.00
N LEU A 29 6.06 -6.85 -4.25
CA LEU A 29 5.71 -8.02 -3.43
C LEU A 29 4.63 -8.91 -4.05
N THR A 30 4.04 -8.49 -5.17
CA THR A 30 2.99 -9.20 -5.92
C THR A 30 3.35 -9.21 -7.41
N ASP A 31 2.99 -10.26 -8.12
CA ASP A 31 3.07 -10.28 -9.58
C ASP A 31 2.02 -9.34 -10.18
N THR A 32 2.47 -8.32 -10.92
CA THR A 32 1.60 -7.35 -11.58
C THR A 32 2.15 -7.05 -12.98
N GLU A 33 1.24 -6.82 -13.93
CA GLU A 33 1.57 -6.36 -15.29
C GLU A 33 1.67 -4.82 -15.35
N GLU A 34 1.32 -4.15 -14.25
CA GLU A 34 1.29 -2.70 -14.16
C GLU A 34 2.69 -2.11 -14.12
N THR A 35 2.87 -0.97 -14.81
CA THR A 35 4.14 -0.23 -14.83
C THR A 35 4.06 1.05 -13.99
N GLU A 36 2.86 1.59 -13.79
CA GLU A 36 2.68 2.80 -13.00
C GLU A 36 2.78 2.49 -11.49
N PRO A 37 3.68 3.17 -10.74
CA PRO A 37 3.90 2.87 -9.32
C PRO A 37 2.64 2.91 -8.44
N ILE A 38 1.67 3.75 -8.82
CA ILE A 38 0.40 3.87 -8.09
C ILE A 38 -0.51 2.66 -8.29
N LEU A 39 -0.49 2.04 -9.47
CA LEU A 39 -1.27 0.86 -9.79
C LEU A 39 -0.64 -0.38 -9.15
N ILE A 40 0.69 -0.51 -9.24
CA ILE A 40 1.45 -1.55 -8.53
C ILE A 40 1.16 -1.52 -7.01
N ALA A 41 1.17 -0.32 -6.42
CA ALA A 41 0.84 -0.14 -5.01
C ALA A 41 -0.62 -0.50 -4.66
N ALA A 42 -1.56 -0.29 -5.59
CA ALA A 42 -2.95 -0.68 -5.41
C ALA A 42 -3.11 -2.20 -5.45
N ASP A 43 -2.46 -2.88 -6.40
CA ASP A 43 -2.45 -4.34 -6.51
C ASP A 43 -1.88 -5.01 -5.25
N GLU A 44 -0.74 -4.52 -4.75
CA GLU A 44 -0.16 -5.02 -3.50
C GLU A 44 -1.07 -4.78 -2.28
N TYR A 45 -1.79 -3.65 -2.26
CA TYR A 45 -2.76 -3.36 -1.20
C TYR A 45 -3.94 -4.33 -1.26
N ASP A 46 -4.51 -4.57 -2.44
CA ASP A 46 -5.66 -5.45 -2.64
C ASP A 46 -5.28 -6.92 -2.42
N ALA A 47 -4.02 -7.31 -2.72
CA ALA A 47 -3.44 -8.60 -2.35
C ALA A 47 -3.16 -8.76 -0.84
N GLY A 48 -3.21 -7.66 -0.07
CA GLY A 48 -3.02 -7.68 1.39
C GLY A 48 -1.58 -8.00 1.82
N VAL A 49 -0.59 -7.77 0.95
CA VAL A 49 0.83 -8.09 1.21
C VAL A 49 1.63 -6.90 1.75
N LEU A 50 1.04 -5.70 1.81
CA LEU A 50 1.74 -4.51 2.26
C LEU A 50 2.13 -4.57 3.75
N PRO A 51 3.43 -4.41 4.09
CA PRO A 51 3.92 -4.47 5.46
C PRO A 51 3.71 -3.14 6.20
N PHE A 52 2.51 -2.55 6.14
CA PHE A 52 2.19 -1.32 6.84
C PHE A 52 1.33 -1.54 8.07
N THR A 53 1.58 -0.71 9.07
CA THR A 53 0.71 -0.58 10.25
C THR A 53 0.29 0.87 10.38
N VAL A 54 -1.00 1.10 10.61
CA VAL A 54 -1.51 2.45 10.87
C VAL A 54 -1.52 2.68 12.38
N ARG A 55 -0.65 3.59 12.84
CA ARG A 55 -0.71 4.10 14.21
C ARG A 55 -1.70 5.25 14.27
N ARG A 56 -2.89 4.99 14.80
CA ARG A 56 -3.85 6.03 15.19
C ARG A 56 -3.36 6.57 16.53
N GLY A 57 -2.85 7.80 16.56
CA GLY A 57 -2.40 8.41 17.81
C GLY A 57 -3.52 8.36 18.86
N GLU A 58 -3.17 8.01 20.09
CA GLU A 58 -4.06 8.30 21.22
C GLU A 58 -4.16 9.82 21.36
N LYS A 59 -5.36 10.31 21.67
CA LYS A 59 -5.57 11.74 21.95
C LYS A 59 -4.85 12.16 23.22
#